data_AF-A0A6B2KSL1-F1
#
_entry.id   AF-A0A6B2KSL1-F1
#
_cell.length_a   1.000
_cell.length_b   1.000
_cell.length_c   1.000
_cell.angle_alpha   90.00
_cell.angle_beta   90.00
_cell.angle_gamma   90.00
#
_symmetry.space_group_name_H-M   'P 1'
#
loop_
_entity.id
_entity.type
_entity.pdbx_description
1 polymer ?
#
loop_
_entity_poly.entity_id
_entity_poly.type
_entity_poly.pdbx_seq_one_letter_code
_entity_poly.pdbx_strand_id
1 'polypeptide(L)'
;MSRPSLRLCALAFAMAGAAVSAAELRVLTHSSFDLPKARLAAFEQGAGVKLVLVKGGDAGEMLNKLILTRANPIADVVYGIDNTLAAKAESAGVLAPYQGPALAKKAKHQLGGSLVSVDYGYVTLNYDKAWFEKNALPLPASLADLAKPEYARRLVVQNPATSSPGLAFMLATVTGMGEAKAFDWWAKLRAGGVKVAKGWSEAYYTDFTRAGGDRPLVVSYATSPAAEVFYAKEPPKASPTGNLFLKGGVFRQVEGVALVKGGREVAAARRFVEFMRSPEVQAELQTSMWMYPVVEGSARAPVFAHAVEPAAVAETDGKLVAAKQQGWVRRWTQTMLR
;
A
#
# COMPACT_ATOMS: atom_id res chain seq x y z
N MET A 1 -77.88 -35.27 32.63
CA MET A 1 -76.79 -34.96 33.60
C MET A 1 -75.49 -34.85 32.83
N SER A 2 -75.04 -33.62 32.56
CA SER A 2 -73.87 -33.29 31.74
C SER A 2 -72.63 -33.15 32.63
N ARG A 3 -71.53 -33.80 32.27
CA ARG A 3 -70.21 -33.68 32.93
C ARG A 3 -69.37 -32.60 32.22
N PRO A 4 -68.71 -31.68 32.92
CA PRO A 4 -67.78 -30.75 32.30
C PRO A 4 -66.37 -31.34 32.23
N SER A 5 -65.73 -31.23 31.08
CA SER A 5 -64.34 -31.60 30.83
C SER A 5 -63.43 -30.37 31.01
N LEU A 6 -62.54 -30.45 32.00
CA LEU A 6 -61.46 -29.48 32.25
C LEU A 6 -60.46 -29.51 31.08
N ARG A 7 -60.24 -28.36 30.42
CA ARG A 7 -59.13 -28.17 29.48
C ARG A 7 -57.96 -27.53 30.22
N LEU A 8 -56.85 -28.28 30.30
CA LEU A 8 -55.55 -27.83 30.80
C LEU A 8 -54.91 -26.91 29.74
N CYS A 9 -54.70 -25.62 30.05
CA CYS A 9 -53.89 -24.73 29.23
C CYS A 9 -52.40 -24.93 29.58
N ALA A 10 -51.61 -25.45 28.65
CA ALA A 10 -50.16 -25.47 28.75
C ALA A 10 -49.60 -24.15 28.22
N LEU A 11 -48.95 -23.36 29.08
CA LEU A 11 -48.22 -22.15 28.70
C LEU A 11 -46.84 -22.57 28.15
N ALA A 12 -46.65 -22.47 26.83
CA ALA A 12 -45.34 -22.63 26.20
C ALA A 12 -44.58 -21.29 26.29
N PHE A 13 -43.53 -21.25 27.10
CA PHE A 13 -42.63 -20.10 27.22
C PHE A 13 -41.67 -20.10 26.02
N ALA A 14 -41.97 -19.33 24.99
CA ALA A 14 -41.07 -19.12 23.86
C ALA A 14 -39.94 -18.18 24.28
N MET A 15 -38.73 -18.71 24.53
CA MET A 15 -37.52 -17.90 24.59
C MET A 15 -37.22 -17.35 23.19
N ALA A 16 -37.59 -16.08 22.97
CA ALA A 16 -37.10 -15.32 21.83
C ALA A 16 -35.60 -15.05 22.05
N GLY A 17 -34.75 -15.91 21.47
CA GLY A 17 -33.33 -15.62 21.34
C GLY A 17 -33.17 -14.38 20.48
N ALA A 18 -32.78 -13.26 21.09
CA ALA A 18 -32.35 -12.09 20.35
C ALA A 18 -31.15 -12.51 19.50
N ALA A 19 -31.32 -12.55 18.18
CA ALA A 19 -30.20 -12.70 17.27
C ALA A 19 -29.27 -11.50 17.47
N VAL A 20 -28.20 -11.69 18.24
CA VAL A 20 -27.12 -10.71 18.36
C VAL A 20 -26.52 -10.60 16.97
N SER A 21 -26.84 -9.53 16.26
CA SER A 21 -26.21 -9.20 14.98
C SER A 21 -24.71 -9.05 15.22
N ALA A 22 -23.89 -9.73 14.42
CA ALA A 22 -22.44 -9.66 14.54
C ALA A 22 -21.99 -8.19 14.40
N ALA A 23 -21.10 -7.74 15.29
CA ALA A 23 -20.56 -6.39 15.23
C ALA A 23 -19.83 -6.15 13.88
N GLU A 24 -19.90 -4.94 13.34
CA GLU A 24 -19.22 -4.60 12.09
C GLU A 24 -17.82 -4.03 12.36
N LEU A 25 -16.77 -4.76 11.98
CA LEU A 25 -15.40 -4.25 12.00
C LEU A 25 -15.09 -3.53 10.69
N ARG A 26 -14.91 -2.21 10.74
CA ARG A 26 -14.57 -1.40 9.56
C ARG A 26 -13.05 -1.24 9.44
N VAL A 27 -12.50 -1.63 8.30
CA VAL A 27 -11.07 -1.50 8.01
C VAL A 27 -10.88 -0.55 6.84
N LEU A 28 -10.24 0.59 7.09
CA LEU A 28 -9.84 1.54 6.06
C LEU A 28 -8.56 1.03 5.38
N THR A 29 -8.57 0.94 4.05
CA THR A 29 -7.43 0.46 3.26
C THR A 29 -7.25 1.32 2.01
N HIS A 30 -6.05 1.33 1.41
CA HIS A 30 -5.91 1.90 0.07
C HIS A 30 -6.64 1.03 -0.95
N SER A 31 -6.97 1.60 -2.12
CA SER A 31 -7.83 0.96 -3.12
C SER A 31 -7.28 -0.37 -3.63
N SER A 32 -5.95 -0.48 -3.77
CA SER A 32 -5.28 -1.71 -4.23
C SER A 32 -5.17 -2.81 -3.17
N PHE A 33 -5.62 -2.61 -1.93
CA PHE A 33 -5.58 -3.69 -0.93
C PHE A 33 -6.39 -4.91 -1.39
N ASP A 34 -5.77 -6.09 -1.34
CA ASP A 34 -6.43 -7.35 -1.65
C ASP A 34 -5.89 -8.47 -0.78
N LEU A 35 -6.78 -9.37 -0.39
CA LEU A 35 -6.48 -10.64 0.25
C LEU A 35 -7.50 -11.66 -0.28
N PRO A 36 -7.14 -12.96 -0.33
CA PRO A 36 -8.08 -13.98 -0.77
C PRO A 36 -9.39 -13.92 0.02
N LYS A 37 -10.54 -13.95 -0.66
CA LYS A 37 -11.87 -13.87 0.00
C LYS A 37 -12.04 -14.90 1.11
N ALA A 38 -11.53 -16.11 0.92
CA ALA A 38 -11.54 -17.17 1.92
C ALA A 38 -10.75 -16.80 3.20
N ARG A 39 -9.65 -16.04 3.06
CA ARG A 39 -8.86 -15.55 4.19
C ARG A 39 -9.64 -14.54 5.01
N LEU A 40 -10.27 -13.58 4.34
CA LEU A 40 -11.11 -12.56 4.99
C LEU A 40 -12.31 -13.20 5.69
N ALA A 41 -12.97 -14.16 5.04
CA ALA A 41 -14.08 -14.91 5.63
C ALA A 41 -13.65 -15.74 6.86
N ALA A 42 -12.46 -16.36 6.83
CA ALA A 42 -11.92 -17.07 7.98
C ALA A 42 -11.65 -16.12 9.16
N PHE A 43 -11.18 -14.90 8.89
CA PHE A 43 -11.07 -13.87 9.91
C PHE A 43 -12.44 -13.49 10.49
N GLU A 44 -13.44 -13.19 9.64
CA GLU A 44 -14.81 -12.86 10.08
C GLU A 44 -15.39 -13.92 11.02
N GLN A 45 -15.32 -15.19 10.60
CA GLN A 45 -15.82 -16.33 11.37
C GLN A 45 -15.09 -16.49 12.70
N GLY A 46 -13.75 -16.45 12.68
CA GLY A 46 -12.95 -16.57 13.90
C GLY A 46 -13.16 -15.39 14.83
N ALA A 47 -13.35 -14.19 14.27
CA ALA A 47 -13.52 -12.95 15.01
C ALA A 47 -14.94 -12.72 15.54
N GLY A 48 -15.94 -13.40 14.97
CA GLY A 48 -17.35 -13.16 15.31
C GLY A 48 -17.84 -11.78 14.85
N VAL A 49 -17.28 -11.26 13.76
CA VAL A 49 -17.60 -9.92 13.22
C VAL A 49 -17.91 -10.00 11.73
N LYS A 50 -18.65 -9.00 11.23
CA LYS A 50 -18.74 -8.72 9.81
C LYS A 50 -17.65 -7.72 9.44
N LEU A 51 -16.78 -8.08 8.50
CA LEU A 51 -15.69 -7.23 8.04
C LEU A 51 -16.17 -6.31 6.92
N VAL A 52 -15.98 -5.01 7.12
CA VAL A 52 -16.30 -3.98 6.14
C VAL A 52 -15.01 -3.30 5.69
N LEU A 53 -14.57 -3.61 4.47
CA LEU A 53 -13.42 -2.93 3.87
C LEU A 53 -13.85 -1.59 3.27
N VAL A 54 -13.35 -0.50 3.84
CA VAL A 54 -13.58 0.85 3.35
C VAL A 54 -12.39 1.23 2.46
N LYS A 55 -12.64 1.41 1.16
CA LYS A 55 -11.59 1.80 0.19
C LYS A 55 -11.36 3.31 0.19
N GLY A 56 -10.15 3.69 0.60
CA GLY A 56 -9.74 5.07 0.85
C GLY A 56 -9.23 5.85 -0.36
N GLY A 57 -9.05 5.23 -1.53
CA GLY A 57 -8.24 5.81 -2.61
C GLY A 57 -6.79 5.33 -2.50
N ASP A 58 -5.85 6.02 -3.15
CA ASP A 58 -4.42 5.75 -2.93
C ASP A 58 -4.02 6.13 -1.49
N ALA A 59 -2.91 5.61 -0.95
CA ALA A 59 -2.58 5.67 0.47
C ALA A 59 -2.55 7.11 1.04
N GLY A 60 -2.09 8.09 0.24
CA GLY A 60 -2.13 9.50 0.63
C GLY A 60 -3.56 10.06 0.73
N GLU A 61 -4.45 9.69 -0.20
CA GLU A 61 -5.88 10.02 -0.15
C GLU A 61 -6.58 9.34 1.03
N MET A 62 -6.27 8.06 1.27
CA MET A 62 -6.79 7.29 2.39
C MET A 62 -6.45 7.98 3.71
N LEU A 63 -5.19 8.36 3.92
CA LEU A 63 -4.78 9.07 5.14
C LEU A 63 -5.50 10.43 5.26
N ASN A 64 -5.67 11.17 4.16
CA ASN A 64 -6.42 12.44 4.21
C ASN A 64 -7.87 12.22 4.66
N LYS A 65 -8.56 11.17 4.15
CA LYS A 65 -9.91 10.82 4.60
C LYS A 65 -9.95 10.44 6.08
N LEU A 66 -8.96 9.68 6.56
CA LEU A 66 -8.85 9.34 7.98
C LEU A 66 -8.71 10.60 8.86
N ILE A 67 -7.88 11.56 8.44
CA ILE A 67 -7.69 12.83 9.13
C ILE A 67 -8.96 13.68 9.14
N LEU A 68 -9.63 13.80 8.00
CA LEU A 68 -10.88 14.57 7.87
C LEU A 68 -12.02 13.99 8.72
N THR A 69 -12.01 12.68 8.95
CA THR A 69 -13.04 11.97 9.71
C THR A 69 -12.68 11.73 11.17
N ARG A 70 -11.57 12.30 11.68
CA ARG A 70 -11.08 12.06 13.05
C ARG A 70 -12.09 12.34 14.18
N ALA A 71 -13.02 13.27 13.96
CA ALA A 71 -14.07 13.61 14.94
C ALA A 71 -15.21 12.58 14.96
N ASN A 72 -15.42 11.85 13.86
CA ASN A 72 -16.37 10.75 13.75
C ASN A 72 -15.77 9.64 12.87
N PRO A 73 -14.94 8.76 13.44
CA PRO A 73 -14.14 7.81 12.67
C PRO A 73 -14.98 6.88 11.78
N ILE A 74 -14.59 6.81 10.51
CA ILE A 74 -15.22 5.93 9.51
C ILE A 74 -14.69 4.49 9.55
N ALA A 75 -13.68 4.21 10.38
CA ALA A 75 -13.07 2.91 10.52
C ALA A 75 -12.58 2.66 11.95
N ASP A 76 -12.33 1.39 12.26
CA ASP A 76 -11.84 0.91 13.55
C ASP A 76 -10.35 0.52 13.46
N VAL A 77 -9.92 0.10 12.27
CA VAL A 77 -8.53 -0.20 11.90
C VAL A 77 -8.19 0.47 10.57
N VAL A 78 -6.93 0.84 10.37
CA VAL A 78 -6.39 1.27 9.09
C VAL A 78 -5.19 0.39 8.70
N TYR A 79 -5.10 -0.01 7.44
CA TYR A 79 -3.94 -0.65 6.83
C TYR A 79 -3.46 0.15 5.62
N GLY A 80 -2.14 0.19 5.41
CA GLY A 80 -1.53 0.84 4.25
C GLY A 80 -1.00 2.25 4.53
N ILE A 81 -0.86 2.63 5.80
CA ILE A 81 -0.07 3.80 6.16
C ILE A 81 1.38 3.34 6.19
N ASP A 82 2.18 3.83 5.25
CA ASP A 82 3.59 3.50 5.16
C ASP A 82 4.52 4.51 5.85
N ASN A 83 5.81 4.21 5.85
CA ASN A 83 6.87 5.04 6.43
C ASN A 83 6.96 6.47 5.88
N THR A 84 6.45 6.77 4.67
CA THR A 84 6.35 8.14 4.15
C THR A 84 5.17 8.90 4.75
N LEU A 85 4.12 8.20 5.17
CA LEU A 85 2.89 8.78 5.69
C LEU A 85 2.80 8.75 7.23
N ALA A 86 3.61 7.91 7.89
CA ALA A 86 3.58 7.68 9.33
C ALA A 86 3.65 8.98 10.15
N ALA A 87 4.62 9.86 9.88
CA ALA A 87 4.78 11.11 10.63
C ALA A 87 3.55 12.03 10.54
N LYS A 88 2.88 12.07 9.38
CA LYS A 88 1.66 12.84 9.18
C LYS A 88 0.49 12.23 9.95
N ALA A 89 0.36 10.91 9.95
CA ALA A 89 -0.68 10.22 10.71
C ALA A 89 -0.53 10.43 12.22
N GLU A 90 0.69 10.29 12.75
CA GLU A 90 1.00 10.52 14.16
C GLU A 90 0.72 11.98 14.56
N SER A 91 1.20 12.94 13.77
CA SER A 91 0.97 14.37 14.03
C SER A 91 -0.52 14.75 13.99
N ALA A 92 -1.32 14.04 13.20
CA ALA A 92 -2.76 14.27 13.13
C ALA A 92 -3.54 13.64 14.30
N GLY A 93 -2.89 12.78 15.11
CA GLY A 93 -3.49 12.14 16.27
C GLY A 93 -4.64 11.19 15.94
N VAL A 94 -4.60 10.56 14.75
CA VAL A 94 -5.69 9.69 14.24
C VAL A 94 -5.52 8.22 14.59
N LEU A 95 -4.34 7.83 15.09
CA LEU A 95 -4.01 6.46 15.45
C LEU A 95 -4.08 6.28 16.97
N ALA A 96 -4.46 5.08 17.40
CA ALA A 96 -4.40 4.66 18.80
C ALA A 96 -3.24 3.68 19.00
N PRO A 97 -2.55 3.71 20.16
CA PRO A 97 -1.44 2.82 20.41
C PRO A 97 -1.90 1.36 20.43
N TYR A 98 -1.10 0.49 19.83
CA TYR A 98 -1.28 -0.95 19.93
C TYR A 98 -0.23 -1.55 20.86
N GLN A 99 -0.68 -2.35 21.82
CA GLN A 99 0.16 -3.23 22.61
C GLN A 99 -0.42 -4.63 22.51
N GLY A 100 0.33 -5.60 22.02
CA GLY A 100 -0.18 -6.96 21.87
C GLY A 100 0.76 -7.91 21.15
N PRO A 101 0.35 -9.18 20.99
CA PRO A 101 1.18 -10.29 20.47
C PRO A 101 1.82 -10.01 19.10
N ALA A 102 1.19 -9.19 18.27
CA ALA A 102 1.72 -8.83 16.96
C ALA A 102 3.11 -8.17 17.02
N LEU A 103 3.44 -7.47 18.13
CA LEU A 103 4.74 -6.83 18.36
C LEU A 103 5.83 -7.82 18.82
N ALA A 104 5.46 -9.00 19.33
CA ALA A 104 6.43 -10.02 19.74
C ALA A 104 7.08 -10.73 18.54
N LYS A 105 6.40 -10.72 17.38
CA LYS A 105 6.94 -11.25 16.13
C LYS A 105 7.99 -10.28 15.59
N LYS A 106 9.23 -10.72 15.44
CA LYS A 106 10.28 -9.91 14.83
C LYS A 106 9.91 -9.52 13.40
N ALA A 107 10.24 -8.28 13.03
CA ALA A 107 10.01 -7.73 11.71
C ALA A 107 11.35 -7.34 11.09
N LYS A 108 11.56 -7.71 9.81
CA LYS A 108 12.75 -7.29 9.05
C LYS A 108 12.90 -5.77 9.00
N HIS A 109 11.77 -5.06 8.90
CA HIS A 109 11.71 -3.61 8.92
C HIS A 109 10.57 -3.15 9.81
N GLN A 110 10.90 -2.36 10.83
CA GLN A 110 9.98 -1.95 11.88
C GLN A 110 9.53 -0.50 11.68
N LEU A 111 8.22 -0.28 11.70
CA LEU A 111 7.60 1.02 11.87
C LEU A 111 7.51 1.34 13.37
N GLY A 112 7.59 2.63 13.70
CA GLY A 112 7.46 3.11 15.08
C GLY A 112 6.05 3.63 15.40
N GLY A 113 5.89 4.11 16.63
CA GLY A 113 4.65 4.76 17.08
C GLY A 113 3.49 3.79 17.21
N SER A 114 2.35 4.14 16.63
CA SER A 114 1.10 3.37 16.69
C SER A 114 0.98 2.33 15.57
N LEU A 115 1.92 2.29 14.64
CA LEU A 115 1.91 1.40 13.48
C LEU A 115 2.63 0.08 13.76
N VAL A 116 1.98 -1.02 13.39
CA VAL A 116 2.58 -2.36 13.37
C VAL A 116 2.94 -2.71 11.92
N SER A 117 4.21 -2.97 11.63
CA SER A 117 4.67 -3.35 10.28
C SER A 117 4.03 -4.63 9.77
N VAL A 118 3.48 -4.61 8.56
CA VAL A 118 2.82 -5.76 7.93
C VAL A 118 3.62 -6.31 6.76
N ASP A 119 4.14 -5.45 5.90
CA ASP A 119 4.89 -5.86 4.71
C ASP A 119 5.91 -4.77 4.34
N TYR A 120 6.71 -5.06 3.32
CA TYR A 120 7.60 -4.07 2.74
C TYR A 120 7.81 -4.30 1.24
N GLY A 121 8.26 -3.27 0.55
CA GLY A 121 8.56 -3.29 -0.87
C GLY A 121 9.62 -2.26 -1.22
N TYR A 122 10.04 -2.25 -2.48
CA TYR A 122 10.96 -1.25 -2.99
C TYR A 122 10.32 -0.51 -4.15
N VAL A 123 10.01 0.76 -3.96
CA VAL A 123 9.52 1.64 -5.02
C VAL A 123 10.69 2.04 -5.90
N THR A 124 10.58 1.77 -7.20
CA THR A 124 11.62 1.99 -8.22
C THR A 124 11.00 2.16 -9.60
N LEU A 125 11.81 2.41 -10.62
CA LEU A 125 11.38 2.42 -12.01
C LEU A 125 11.24 1.00 -12.55
N ASN A 126 10.17 0.73 -13.28
CA ASN A 126 10.02 -0.42 -14.14
C ASN A 126 10.03 0.00 -15.61
N TYR A 127 10.43 -0.92 -16.49
CA TYR A 127 10.40 -0.72 -17.94
C TYR A 127 9.82 -1.93 -18.68
N ASP A 128 9.19 -1.66 -19.82
CA ASP A 128 8.73 -2.68 -20.78
C ASP A 128 9.89 -3.12 -21.68
N LYS A 129 10.33 -4.37 -21.56
CA LYS A 129 11.49 -4.88 -22.29
C LYS A 129 11.25 -4.89 -23.80
N ALA A 130 10.08 -5.36 -24.23
CA ALA A 130 9.75 -5.48 -25.65
C ALA A 130 9.65 -4.11 -26.32
N TRP A 131 9.14 -3.11 -25.60
CA TRP A 131 9.10 -1.74 -26.11
C TRP A 131 10.51 -1.19 -26.36
N PHE A 132 11.42 -1.31 -25.39
CA PHE A 132 12.78 -0.79 -25.52
C PHE A 132 13.59 -1.52 -26.60
N GLU A 133 13.43 -2.83 -26.71
CA GLU A 133 14.04 -3.65 -27.77
C GLU A 133 13.54 -3.22 -29.15
N LYS A 134 12.21 -3.14 -29.36
CA LYS A 134 11.61 -2.73 -30.63
C LYS A 134 12.03 -1.33 -31.08
N ASN A 135 12.22 -0.41 -30.13
CA ASN A 135 12.56 0.98 -30.44
C ASN A 135 14.07 1.23 -30.50
N ALA A 136 14.92 0.21 -30.25
CA ALA A 136 16.37 0.31 -30.22
C ALA A 136 16.89 1.49 -29.36
N LEU A 137 16.17 1.81 -28.28
CA LEU A 137 16.56 2.86 -27.34
C LEU A 137 17.32 2.20 -26.17
N PRO A 138 18.55 2.62 -25.83
CA PRO A 138 19.20 2.13 -24.62
C PRO A 138 18.40 2.50 -23.37
N LEU A 139 18.59 1.76 -22.27
CA LEU A 139 17.97 2.12 -20.99
C LEU A 139 18.74 3.30 -20.35
N PRO A 140 18.05 4.20 -19.63
CA PRO A 140 18.75 5.27 -18.91
C PRO A 140 19.59 4.67 -17.78
N ALA A 141 20.85 5.10 -17.68
CA ALA A 141 21.79 4.59 -16.68
C ALA A 141 21.82 5.42 -15.39
N SER A 142 21.17 6.60 -15.40
CA SER A 142 21.16 7.54 -14.29
C SER A 142 19.86 8.35 -14.25
N LEU A 143 19.56 8.97 -13.10
CA LEU A 143 18.47 9.95 -13.03
C LEU A 143 18.71 11.12 -14.01
N ALA A 144 19.96 11.53 -14.22
CA ALA A 144 20.28 12.58 -15.19
C ALA A 144 19.91 12.19 -16.63
N ASP A 145 20.14 10.93 -17.01
CA ASP A 145 19.66 10.40 -18.30
C ASP A 145 18.14 10.37 -18.35
N LEU A 146 17.48 9.89 -17.29
CA LEU A 146 16.02 9.83 -17.21
C LEU A 146 15.36 11.21 -17.42
N ALA A 147 16.05 12.30 -17.08
CA ALA A 147 15.57 13.67 -17.26
C ALA A 147 15.63 14.16 -18.72
N LYS A 148 16.38 13.49 -19.60
CA LYS A 148 16.50 13.91 -20.99
C LYS A 148 15.16 13.72 -21.71
N PRO A 149 14.79 14.58 -22.68
CA PRO A 149 13.49 14.51 -23.34
C PRO A 149 13.15 13.15 -23.95
N GLU A 150 14.16 12.38 -24.42
CA GLU A 150 13.97 11.03 -24.94
C GLU A 150 13.52 10.00 -23.88
N TYR A 151 13.75 10.23 -22.59
CA TYR A 151 13.24 9.35 -21.53
C TYR A 151 12.08 9.99 -20.76
N ALA A 152 12.16 11.29 -20.48
CA ALA A 152 11.15 12.01 -19.71
C ALA A 152 9.74 11.84 -20.30
N ARG A 153 9.56 12.03 -21.62
CA ARG A 153 8.27 11.84 -22.30
C ARG A 153 7.74 10.40 -22.29
N ARG A 154 8.54 9.44 -21.87
CA ARG A 154 8.21 8.01 -21.84
C ARG A 154 7.93 7.51 -20.43
N LEU A 155 8.10 8.38 -19.43
CA LEU A 155 7.91 8.07 -18.03
C LEU A 155 6.53 8.53 -17.57
N VAL A 156 5.86 7.68 -16.80
CA VAL A 156 4.77 8.06 -15.89
C VAL A 156 5.19 7.93 -14.43
N VAL A 157 4.91 8.97 -13.66
CA VAL A 157 5.08 9.03 -12.20
C VAL A 157 3.74 9.32 -11.52
N GLN A 158 3.63 9.05 -10.23
CA GLN A 158 2.42 9.40 -9.47
C GLN A 158 2.57 10.75 -8.76
N ASN A 159 1.44 11.42 -8.51
CA ASN A 159 1.39 12.61 -7.69
C ASN A 159 1.68 12.28 -6.20
N PRO A 160 2.75 12.83 -5.59
CA PRO A 160 3.13 12.55 -4.21
C PRO A 160 2.16 13.11 -3.15
N ALA A 161 1.21 13.99 -3.54
CA ALA A 161 0.19 14.50 -2.63
C ALA A 161 -0.93 13.48 -2.35
N THR A 162 -1.15 12.55 -3.28
CA THR A 162 -2.23 11.56 -3.25
C THR A 162 -1.71 10.13 -3.19
N SER A 163 -0.53 9.87 -3.78
CA SER A 163 0.03 8.54 -3.96
C SER A 163 1.29 8.32 -3.16
N SER A 164 1.34 7.28 -2.32
CA SER A 164 2.54 7.02 -1.53
C SER A 164 3.71 6.44 -2.34
N PRO A 165 3.53 5.65 -3.42
CA PRO A 165 4.64 5.36 -4.34
C PRO A 165 5.23 6.61 -4.99
N GLY A 166 4.38 7.56 -5.40
CA GLY A 166 4.84 8.86 -5.92
C GLY A 166 5.64 9.64 -4.87
N LEU A 167 5.17 9.64 -3.63
CA LEU A 167 5.87 10.26 -2.50
C LEU A 167 7.21 9.57 -2.19
N ALA A 168 7.23 8.24 -2.15
CA ALA A 168 8.43 7.44 -1.95
C ALA A 168 9.50 7.74 -3.01
N PHE A 169 9.12 7.80 -4.29
CA PHE A 169 10.05 8.15 -5.37
C PHE A 169 10.54 9.60 -5.28
N MET A 170 9.66 10.56 -4.95
CA MET A 170 10.08 11.94 -4.68
C MET A 170 11.10 12.00 -3.53
N LEU A 171 10.85 11.31 -2.41
CA LEU A 171 11.77 11.28 -1.28
C LEU A 171 13.11 10.64 -1.64
N ALA A 172 13.11 9.54 -2.41
CA ALA A 172 14.34 8.94 -2.91
C ALA A 172 15.18 9.94 -3.72
N THR A 173 14.54 10.72 -4.60
CA THR A 173 15.26 11.71 -5.42
C THR A 173 15.84 12.84 -4.57
N VAL A 174 15.10 13.34 -3.58
CA VAL A 174 15.56 14.37 -2.64
C VAL A 174 16.75 13.86 -1.83
N THR A 175 16.67 12.64 -1.31
CA THR A 175 17.75 12.01 -0.54
C THR A 175 18.98 11.72 -1.40
N GLY A 176 18.78 11.18 -2.60
CA GLY A 176 19.86 10.76 -3.48
C GLY A 176 20.60 11.91 -4.18
N MET A 177 19.90 13.01 -4.48
CA MET A 177 20.46 14.15 -5.23
C MET A 177 20.74 15.37 -4.36
N GLY A 178 20.12 15.44 -3.18
CA GLY A 178 20.00 16.66 -2.39
C GLY A 178 18.84 17.53 -2.88
N GLU A 179 18.23 18.27 -1.94
CA GLU A 179 16.96 18.96 -2.14
C GLU A 179 16.92 19.87 -3.39
N ALA A 180 17.84 20.83 -3.51
CA ALA A 180 17.83 21.78 -4.63
C ALA A 180 17.94 21.06 -5.99
N LYS A 181 18.91 20.15 -6.12
CA LYS A 181 19.15 19.39 -7.35
C LYS A 181 17.98 18.48 -7.72
N ALA A 182 17.30 17.90 -6.73
CA ALA A 182 16.12 17.06 -6.97
C ALA A 182 14.98 17.89 -7.58
N PHE A 183 14.69 19.08 -7.07
CA PHE A 183 13.63 19.92 -7.63
C PHE A 183 13.97 20.49 -9.02
N ASP A 184 15.24 20.83 -9.27
CA ASP A 184 15.68 21.20 -10.62
C ASP A 184 15.55 20.03 -11.60
N TRP A 185 15.83 18.81 -11.13
CA TRP A 185 15.64 17.58 -11.90
C TRP A 185 14.16 17.30 -12.20
N TRP A 186 13.26 17.48 -11.23
CA TRP A 186 11.81 17.39 -11.44
C TRP A 186 11.34 18.41 -12.48
N ALA A 187 11.82 19.66 -12.42
CA ALA A 187 11.50 20.69 -13.42
C ALA A 187 11.94 20.26 -14.84
N LYS A 188 13.12 19.65 -14.97
CA LYS A 188 13.59 19.10 -16.25
C LYS A 188 12.73 17.94 -16.75
N LEU A 189 12.31 17.03 -15.86
CA LEU A 189 11.38 15.96 -16.21
C LEU A 189 10.05 16.50 -16.76
N ARG A 190 9.49 17.52 -16.10
CA ARG A 190 8.29 18.21 -16.57
C ARG A 190 8.51 18.80 -17.96
N ALA A 191 9.57 19.59 -18.13
CA ALA A 191 9.89 20.20 -19.43
C ALA A 191 10.12 19.14 -20.52
N GLY A 192 10.64 17.96 -20.15
CA GLY A 192 10.83 16.82 -21.02
C GLY A 192 9.57 15.99 -21.31
N GLY A 193 8.41 16.32 -20.71
CA GLY A 193 7.12 15.73 -21.04
C GLY A 193 6.70 14.52 -20.20
N VAL A 194 7.23 14.37 -18.97
CA VAL A 194 6.80 13.31 -18.05
C VAL A 194 5.29 13.38 -17.79
N LYS A 195 4.64 12.22 -17.75
CA LYS A 195 3.24 12.09 -17.36
C LYS A 195 3.13 12.00 -15.84
N VAL A 196 2.22 12.77 -15.26
CA VAL A 196 1.83 12.62 -13.85
C VAL A 196 0.45 12.00 -13.77
N ALA A 197 0.37 10.81 -13.18
CA ALA A 197 -0.88 10.14 -12.83
C ALA A 197 -1.34 10.55 -11.43
N LYS A 198 -2.64 10.44 -11.15
CA LYS A 198 -3.22 10.73 -9.84
C LYS A 198 -2.77 9.72 -8.77
N GLY A 199 -2.62 8.46 -9.16
CA GLY A 199 -2.27 7.36 -8.25
C GLY A 199 -1.56 6.22 -8.97
N TRP A 200 -1.11 5.24 -8.18
CA TRP A 200 -0.35 4.10 -8.71
C TRP A 200 -1.15 3.27 -9.72
N SER A 201 -2.43 3.01 -9.44
CA SER A 201 -3.28 2.20 -10.34
C SER A 201 -3.46 2.83 -11.72
N GLU A 202 -3.61 4.15 -11.81
CA GLU A 202 -3.71 4.84 -13.11
C GLU A 202 -2.37 4.76 -13.86
N ALA A 203 -1.25 5.01 -13.16
CA ALA A 203 0.07 4.92 -13.78
C ALA A 203 0.36 3.52 -14.34
N TYR A 204 0.04 2.47 -13.58
CA TYR A 204 0.39 1.09 -13.94
C TYR A 204 -0.63 0.41 -14.86
N TYR A 205 -1.93 0.60 -14.61
CA TYR A 205 -3.00 -0.09 -15.36
C TYR A 205 -3.62 0.77 -16.47
N THR A 206 -3.10 1.97 -16.75
CA THR A 206 -3.60 2.81 -17.83
C THR A 206 -2.47 3.45 -18.63
N ASP A 207 -1.56 4.16 -17.99
CA ASP A 207 -0.50 4.90 -18.71
C ASP A 207 0.67 4.01 -19.17
N PHE A 208 0.96 2.92 -18.45
CA PHE A 208 2.06 2.01 -18.77
C PHE A 208 1.76 1.15 -20.01
N THR A 209 2.75 0.92 -20.87
CA THR A 209 2.55 0.20 -22.15
C THR A 209 2.03 -1.22 -21.99
N ARG A 210 2.37 -1.90 -20.89
CA ARG A 210 1.85 -3.24 -20.57
C ARG A 210 0.35 -3.27 -20.30
N ALA A 211 -0.26 -2.11 -20.03
CA ALA A 211 -1.69 -1.95 -19.83
C ALA A 211 -2.38 -1.20 -21.00
N GLY A 212 -1.70 -1.02 -22.13
CA GLY A 212 -2.23 -0.36 -23.32
C GLY A 212 -1.96 1.15 -23.40
N GLY A 213 -1.23 1.72 -22.45
CA GLY A 213 -0.78 3.10 -22.49
C GLY A 213 0.44 3.34 -23.41
N ASP A 214 0.99 4.55 -23.36
CA ASP A 214 2.10 5.01 -24.21
C ASP A 214 3.43 5.20 -23.45
N ARG A 215 3.45 4.98 -22.13
CA ARG A 215 4.63 5.19 -21.28
C ARG A 215 5.33 3.85 -21.04
N PRO A 216 6.51 3.57 -21.63
CA PRO A 216 7.25 2.34 -21.39
C PRO A 216 8.09 2.36 -20.10
N LEU A 217 8.10 3.48 -19.37
CA LEU A 217 8.73 3.62 -18.06
C LEU A 217 7.66 4.03 -17.04
N VAL A 218 7.65 3.39 -15.86
CA VAL A 218 6.70 3.68 -14.78
C VAL A 218 7.38 3.59 -13.43
N VAL A 219 7.05 4.49 -12.51
CA VAL A 219 7.38 4.31 -11.08
C VAL A 219 6.42 3.28 -10.48
N SER A 220 6.96 2.17 -9.97
CA SER A 220 6.21 1.06 -9.41
C SER A 220 7.10 0.28 -8.43
N TYR A 221 6.92 -1.03 -8.27
CA TYR A 221 7.62 -1.85 -7.29
C TYR A 221 8.64 -2.78 -7.94
N ALA A 222 9.72 -3.10 -7.21
CA ALA A 222 10.72 -4.07 -7.65
C ALA A 222 10.15 -5.50 -7.83
N THR A 223 8.96 -5.76 -7.26
CA THR A 223 8.20 -7.00 -7.34
C THR A 223 7.25 -7.06 -8.54
N SER A 224 6.98 -5.95 -9.24
CA SER A 224 6.11 -5.93 -10.42
C SER A 224 6.51 -6.93 -11.52
N PRO A 225 7.81 -7.19 -11.79
CA PRO A 225 8.19 -8.26 -12.71
C PRO A 225 7.68 -9.65 -12.31
N ALA A 226 7.55 -9.97 -11.03
CA ALA A 226 6.95 -11.23 -10.56
C ALA A 226 5.43 -11.25 -10.81
N ALA A 227 4.75 -10.12 -10.62
CA ALA A 227 3.32 -9.98 -10.91
C ALA A 227 3.00 -10.25 -12.40
N GLU A 228 3.81 -9.68 -13.30
CA GLU A 228 3.67 -9.87 -14.74
C GLU A 228 3.85 -11.34 -15.16
N VAL A 229 4.71 -12.10 -14.47
CA VAL A 229 4.87 -13.54 -14.72
C VAL A 229 3.68 -14.31 -14.15
N PHE A 230 3.24 -13.98 -12.94
CA PHE A 230 2.16 -14.69 -12.25
C PHE A 230 0.82 -14.59 -12.95
N TYR A 231 0.46 -13.41 -13.46
CA TYR A 231 -0.82 -13.19 -14.14
C TYR A 231 -0.78 -13.47 -15.64
N ALA A 232 0.37 -13.85 -16.20
CA ALA A 232 0.44 -14.27 -17.58
C ALA A 232 -0.34 -15.57 -17.78
N LYS A 233 -1.17 -15.62 -18.84
CA LYS A 233 -1.90 -16.84 -19.24
C LYS A 233 -0.95 -18.04 -19.40
N GLU A 234 0.21 -17.78 -19.98
CA GLU A 234 1.32 -18.72 -20.09
C GLU A 234 2.56 -18.06 -19.45
N PRO A 235 2.95 -18.48 -18.22
CA PRO A 235 4.05 -17.84 -17.50
C PRO A 235 5.37 -17.92 -18.28
N PRO A 236 5.96 -16.78 -18.69
CA PRO A 236 7.21 -16.78 -19.41
C PRO A 236 8.38 -17.09 -18.45
N LYS A 237 9.46 -17.68 -18.97
CA LYS A 237 10.69 -17.92 -18.19
C LYS A 237 11.33 -16.63 -17.68
N ALA A 238 11.18 -15.54 -18.42
CA ALA A 238 11.66 -14.22 -18.04
C ALA A 238 10.48 -13.25 -18.02
N SER A 239 10.44 -12.39 -16.99
CA SER A 239 9.41 -11.36 -16.90
C SER A 239 9.47 -10.40 -18.10
N PRO A 240 8.31 -9.98 -18.67
CA PRO A 240 8.26 -9.00 -19.75
C PRO A 240 8.65 -7.58 -19.30
N THR A 241 8.72 -7.33 -17.99
CA THR A 241 9.22 -6.08 -17.42
C THR A 241 10.54 -6.28 -16.70
N GLY A 242 11.25 -5.18 -16.48
CA GLY A 242 12.46 -5.15 -15.66
C GLY A 242 12.49 -3.95 -14.75
N ASN A 243 13.42 -3.95 -13.79
CA ASN A 243 13.64 -2.85 -12.85
C ASN A 243 14.84 -2.01 -13.26
N LEU A 244 14.79 -0.70 -13.03
CA LEU A 244 15.95 0.20 -13.11
C LEU A 244 16.26 0.74 -11.71
N PHE A 245 17.30 0.20 -11.07
CA PHE A 245 17.76 0.64 -9.75
C PHE A 245 18.73 1.82 -9.85
N LEU A 246 18.23 2.95 -10.36
CA LEU A 246 19.04 4.16 -10.51
C LEU A 246 19.39 4.74 -9.13
N LYS A 247 20.63 5.20 -8.93
CA LYS A 247 21.05 5.84 -7.68
C LYS A 247 20.14 7.05 -7.39
N GLY A 248 19.49 7.04 -6.22
CA GLY A 248 18.51 8.05 -5.82
C GLY A 248 17.09 7.81 -6.36
N GLY A 249 16.82 6.69 -7.02
CA GLY A 249 15.51 6.33 -7.59
C GLY A 249 14.85 5.12 -6.91
N VAL A 250 15.39 4.64 -5.79
CA VAL A 250 14.91 3.45 -5.08
C VAL A 250 14.57 3.81 -3.64
N PHE A 251 13.35 3.50 -3.20
CA PHE A 251 12.88 3.74 -1.83
C PHE A 251 12.37 2.44 -1.21
N ARG A 252 12.77 2.13 0.03
CA ARG A 252 12.16 1.03 0.79
C ARG A 252 10.88 1.52 1.47
N GLN A 253 9.75 0.98 1.03
CA GLN A 253 8.44 1.25 1.61
C GLN A 253 8.10 0.14 2.60
N VAL A 254 7.58 0.51 3.76
CA VAL A 254 7.11 -0.44 4.79
C VAL A 254 5.70 -0.03 5.15
N GLU A 255 4.72 -0.89 4.92
CA GLU A 255 3.32 -0.60 5.23
C GLU A 255 2.94 -1.14 6.62
N GLY A 256 2.08 -0.37 7.29
CA GLY A 256 1.63 -0.68 8.63
C GLY A 256 0.12 -0.86 8.74
N VAL A 257 -0.28 -1.59 9.77
CA VAL A 257 -1.64 -1.62 10.30
C VAL A 257 -1.66 -0.90 11.66
N ALA A 258 -2.72 -0.14 11.93
CA ALA A 258 -2.90 0.58 13.18
C ALA A 258 -4.37 0.63 13.60
N LEU A 259 -4.59 0.70 14.91
CA LEU A 259 -5.91 1.01 15.48
C LEU A 259 -6.26 2.46 15.18
N VAL A 260 -7.52 2.74 14.83
CA VAL A 260 -8.00 4.11 14.64
C VAL A 260 -8.46 4.69 15.99
N LYS A 261 -8.00 5.90 16.32
CA LYS A 261 -8.44 6.59 17.52
C LYS A 261 -9.94 6.91 17.44
N GLY A 262 -10.69 6.50 18.46
CA GLY A 262 -12.16 6.63 18.47
C GLY A 262 -12.89 5.57 17.64
N GLY A 263 -12.19 4.53 17.17
CA GLY A 263 -12.82 3.32 16.63
C GLY A 263 -13.69 2.63 17.68
N ARG A 264 -14.77 1.98 17.24
CA ARG A 264 -15.79 1.40 18.12
C ARG A 264 -15.48 -0.06 18.48
N GLU A 265 -14.94 -0.81 17.52
CA GLU A 265 -14.72 -2.25 17.66
C GLU A 265 -13.29 -2.62 18.09
N VAL A 266 -12.83 -2.08 19.24
CA VAL A 266 -11.41 -2.17 19.68
C VAL A 266 -10.90 -3.60 19.81
N ALA A 267 -11.71 -4.53 20.34
CA ALA A 267 -11.30 -5.92 20.53
C ALA A 267 -11.07 -6.62 19.18
N ALA A 268 -12.03 -6.52 18.26
CA ALA A 268 -11.91 -7.08 16.91
C ALA A 268 -10.80 -6.38 16.10
N ALA A 269 -10.62 -5.08 16.29
CA ALA A 269 -9.55 -4.29 15.68
C ALA A 269 -8.15 -4.80 16.08
N ARG A 270 -7.93 -5.12 17.36
CA ARG A 270 -6.67 -5.73 17.83
C ARG A 270 -6.43 -7.11 17.22
N ARG A 271 -7.49 -7.92 17.08
CA ARG A 271 -7.40 -9.22 16.40
C ARG A 271 -7.07 -9.06 14.92
N PHE A 272 -7.55 -8.01 14.26
CA PHE A 272 -7.19 -7.72 12.87
C PHE A 272 -5.70 -7.36 12.73
N VAL A 273 -5.14 -6.59 13.67
CA VAL A 273 -3.68 -6.33 13.70
C VAL A 273 -2.87 -7.63 13.80
N GLU A 274 -3.31 -8.56 14.64
CA GLU A 274 -2.67 -9.88 14.77
C GLU A 274 -2.83 -10.76 13.52
N PHE A 275 -4.02 -10.72 12.91
CA PHE A 275 -4.33 -11.38 11.64
C PHE A 275 -3.43 -10.91 10.51
N MET A 276 -3.20 -9.60 10.36
CA MET A 276 -2.27 -9.08 9.33
C MET A 276 -0.83 -9.56 9.52
N ARG A 277 -0.45 -9.96 10.74
CA ARG A 277 0.86 -10.53 11.09
C ARG A 277 0.86 -12.06 11.10
N SER A 278 -0.24 -12.73 10.73
CA SER A 278 -0.32 -14.19 10.75
C SER A 278 0.54 -14.80 9.62
N PRO A 279 1.08 -16.02 9.79
CA PRO A 279 1.85 -16.69 8.74
C PRO A 279 1.11 -16.77 7.41
N GLU A 280 -0.20 -16.97 7.45
CA GLU A 280 -1.03 -17.12 6.28
C GLU A 280 -1.21 -15.81 5.53
N VAL A 281 -1.48 -14.71 6.24
CA VAL A 281 -1.55 -13.39 5.59
C VAL A 281 -0.18 -12.99 5.04
N GLN A 282 0.91 -13.24 5.78
CA GLN A 282 2.27 -12.99 5.29
C GLN A 282 2.61 -13.81 4.03
N ALA A 283 2.07 -15.01 3.90
CA ALA A 283 2.21 -15.79 2.67
C ALA A 283 1.40 -15.19 1.52
N GLU A 284 0.14 -14.83 1.77
CA GLU A 284 -0.80 -14.35 0.74
C GLU A 284 -0.49 -12.94 0.22
N LEU A 285 0.03 -12.04 1.07
CA LEU A 285 0.45 -10.69 0.65
C LEU A 285 1.45 -10.72 -0.51
N GLN A 286 2.24 -11.78 -0.66
CA GLN A 286 3.21 -11.91 -1.74
C GLN A 286 2.58 -11.95 -3.13
N THR A 287 1.40 -12.55 -3.26
CA THR A 287 0.72 -12.72 -4.56
C THR A 287 -0.63 -12.02 -4.66
N SER A 288 -1.13 -11.46 -3.56
CA SER A 288 -2.30 -10.56 -3.57
C SER A 288 -1.89 -9.09 -3.59
N MET A 289 -0.82 -8.72 -2.87
CA MET A 289 -0.36 -7.34 -2.74
C MET A 289 0.95 -7.07 -3.47
N TRP A 290 1.67 -8.11 -3.91
CA TRP A 290 3.01 -8.00 -4.50
C TRP A 290 4.03 -7.35 -3.57
N MET A 291 3.89 -7.60 -2.26
CA MET A 291 4.78 -7.10 -1.22
C MET A 291 5.53 -8.24 -0.53
N TYR A 292 6.69 -7.94 0.02
CA TYR A 292 7.50 -8.88 0.78
C TYR A 292 6.93 -9.04 2.21
N PRO A 293 6.81 -10.28 2.75
CA PRO A 293 6.46 -10.47 4.15
C PRO A 293 7.50 -9.83 5.05
N VAL A 294 7.03 -9.05 6.03
CA VAL A 294 7.93 -8.38 6.97
C VAL A 294 8.22 -9.24 8.19
N VAL A 295 7.41 -10.26 8.51
CA VAL A 295 7.73 -11.23 9.58
C VAL A 295 9.01 -11.99 9.23
N GLU A 296 9.97 -12.02 10.16
CA GLU A 296 11.20 -12.80 9.99
C GLU A 296 10.90 -14.30 9.92
N GLY A 297 11.61 -15.02 9.03
CA GLY A 297 11.42 -16.45 8.82
C GLY A 297 10.29 -16.83 7.85
N SER A 298 9.50 -15.87 7.36
CA SER A 298 8.50 -16.15 6.31
C SER A 298 9.17 -16.60 5.01
N ALA A 299 8.71 -17.73 4.47
CA ALA A 299 9.16 -18.25 3.19
C ALA A 299 8.73 -17.33 2.03
N ARG A 300 9.62 -17.16 1.05
CA ARG A 300 9.32 -16.43 -0.19
C ARG A 300 8.46 -17.28 -1.11
N ALA A 301 7.45 -16.68 -1.73
CA ALA A 301 6.71 -17.31 -2.82
C ALA A 301 7.66 -17.60 -3.99
N PRO A 302 7.58 -18.78 -4.65
CA PRO A 302 8.50 -19.14 -5.74
C PRO A 302 8.57 -18.11 -6.87
N VAL A 303 7.45 -17.45 -7.19
CA VAL A 303 7.38 -16.43 -8.25
C VAL A 303 8.26 -15.20 -7.98
N PHE A 304 8.66 -14.97 -6.72
CA PHE A 304 9.60 -13.89 -6.37
C PHE A 304 11.03 -14.18 -6.83
N ALA A 305 11.32 -15.33 -7.43
CA ALA A 305 12.54 -15.52 -8.23
C ALA A 305 12.66 -14.50 -9.38
N HIS A 306 11.55 -13.87 -9.80
CA HIS A 306 11.54 -12.77 -10.77
C HIS A 306 11.58 -11.37 -10.13
N ALA A 307 11.55 -11.27 -8.79
CA ALA A 307 11.57 -10.01 -8.05
C ALA A 307 12.95 -9.77 -7.42
N VAL A 308 13.80 -9.01 -8.12
CA VAL A 308 15.14 -8.69 -7.65
C VAL A 308 15.07 -7.63 -6.55
N GLU A 309 15.63 -7.92 -5.37
CA GLU A 309 15.81 -6.90 -4.32
C GLU A 309 17.00 -5.98 -4.69
N PRO A 310 16.86 -4.65 -4.55
CA PRO A 310 17.93 -3.71 -4.85
C PRO A 310 19.08 -3.83 -3.85
N ALA A 311 20.32 -3.68 -4.31
CA ALA A 311 21.50 -3.69 -3.44
C ALA A 311 21.62 -2.44 -2.56
N ALA A 312 20.97 -1.33 -2.94
CA ALA A 312 20.98 -0.08 -2.20
C ALA A 312 19.65 0.66 -2.33
N VAL A 313 19.30 1.41 -1.29
CA VAL A 313 18.09 2.23 -1.22
C VAL A 313 18.44 3.64 -0.78
N ALA A 314 17.68 4.63 -1.24
CA ALA A 314 17.76 6.00 -0.74
C ALA A 314 16.89 6.13 0.52
N GLU A 315 17.42 5.69 1.66
CA GLU A 315 16.73 5.83 2.95
C GLU A 315 16.67 7.30 3.36
N THR A 316 15.46 7.79 3.63
CA THR A 316 15.28 9.15 4.15
C THR A 316 15.09 9.09 5.65
N ASP A 317 15.84 9.89 6.40
CA ASP A 317 15.66 10.02 7.85
C ASP A 317 14.21 10.39 8.19
N GLY A 318 13.55 9.59 9.04
CA GLY A 318 12.15 9.79 9.39
C GLY A 318 11.85 11.13 10.07
N LYS A 319 12.80 11.69 10.84
CA LYS A 319 12.69 13.03 11.43
C LYS A 319 12.76 14.10 10.35
N LEU A 320 13.61 13.92 9.34
CA LEU A 320 13.69 14.83 8.21
C LEU A 320 12.40 14.80 7.37
N VAL A 321 11.86 13.61 7.11
CA VAL A 321 10.55 13.44 6.45
C VAL A 321 9.47 14.18 7.26
N ALA A 322 9.40 13.94 8.57
CA ALA A 322 8.42 14.59 9.44
C ALA A 322 8.50 16.13 9.37
N ALA A 323 9.71 16.69 9.34
CA ALA A 323 9.93 18.13 9.32
C ALA A 323 9.66 18.78 7.95
N LYS A 324 10.02 18.13 6.84
CA LYS A 324 10.09 18.80 5.52
C LYS A 324 9.10 18.29 4.49
N GLN A 325 8.53 17.10 4.66
CA GLN A 325 7.69 16.45 3.65
C GLN A 325 6.58 17.35 3.11
N GLN A 326 5.82 18.01 3.98
CA GLN A 326 4.72 18.86 3.52
C GLN A 326 5.22 20.02 2.63
N GLY A 327 6.37 20.60 2.97
CA GLY A 327 7.02 21.63 2.17
C GLY A 327 7.50 21.09 0.83
N TRP A 328 8.10 19.91 0.82
CA TRP A 328 8.55 19.24 -0.40
C TRP A 328 7.40 18.87 -1.33
N VAL A 329 6.29 18.33 -0.82
CA VAL A 329 5.10 18.04 -1.63
C VAL A 329 4.54 19.33 -2.23
N ARG A 330 4.42 20.42 -1.46
CA ARG A 330 3.98 21.72 -2.00
C ARG A 330 4.90 22.24 -3.10
N ARG A 331 6.22 22.18 -2.88
CA ARG A 331 7.21 22.60 -3.88
C ARG A 331 7.13 21.73 -5.13
N TRP A 332 7.00 20.42 -4.97
CA TRP A 332 6.81 19.49 -6.08
C TRP A 332 5.55 19.84 -6.88
N THR A 333 4.41 20.08 -6.22
CA THR A 333 3.17 20.50 -6.87
C THR A 333 3.34 21.79 -7.67
N GLN A 334 4.04 22.79 -7.13
CA GLN A 334 4.36 24.01 -7.86
C GLN A 334 5.26 23.74 -9.07
N THR A 335 6.32 22.96 -8.89
CA THR A 335 7.26 22.64 -9.97
C THR A 335 6.62 21.80 -11.08
N MET A 336 5.74 20.86 -10.74
CA MET A 336 5.26 19.83 -11.67
C MET A 336 3.89 20.14 -12.29
N LEU A 337 3.01 20.84 -11.56
CA LEU A 337 1.60 20.97 -11.93
C LEU A 337 1.13 22.41 -12.18
N ARG A 338 1.97 23.42 -11.91
CA ARG A 338 1.65 24.83 -12.14
C ARG A 338 2.64 25.43 -13.13
#